data_AF-A0A2D5WIW1-F1
#
_entry.id   AF-A0A2D5WIW1-F1
#
_cell.length_a   1.000
_cell.length_b   1.000
_cell.length_c   1.000
_cell.angle_alpha   90.00
_cell.angle_beta   90.00
_cell.angle_gamma   90.00
#
_symmetry.space_group_name_H-M   'P 1'
#
loop_
_entity.id
_entity.type
_entity.pdbx_description
1 polymer ?
#
loop_
_entity_poly.entity_id
_entity_poly.type
_entity_poly.pdbx_seq_one_letter_code
_entity_poly.pdbx_strand_id
1 'polypeptide(L)'
;MCKKVITGALLGGVVLLVWQAAVHMALGVYDDAFVKLKDPAAVEAVLKENLEGSGMIMIPLPEPGDSEAEAKAMEQLTTGLSLSGAVTLDGRHGFGPALGIQFLVNVLASAVLMFVLLAANPPSLGSRLALVLCFAVFAVLTQLIPSWNWWGNSLDYVGRQVGEQIVGWALVGLVLAKVMGGATASDD
;
A
#
# COMPACT_ATOMS: atom_id res chain seq x y z
N MET A 1 18.83 -12.75 -19.35
CA MET A 1 17.61 -12.05 -18.86
C MET A 1 17.10 -12.63 -17.55
N CYS A 2 16.72 -13.92 -17.47
CA CYS A 2 16.13 -14.54 -16.28
C CYS A 2 16.96 -14.38 -14.99
N LYS A 3 18.29 -14.58 -15.04
CA LYS A 3 19.18 -14.39 -13.87
C LYS A 3 19.04 -12.97 -13.27
N LYS A 4 19.05 -11.94 -14.11
CA LYS A 4 18.91 -10.54 -13.68
C LYS A 4 17.53 -10.28 -13.07
N VAL A 5 16.46 -10.87 -13.62
CA VAL A 5 15.11 -10.77 -13.05
C VAL A 5 15.05 -11.40 -11.67
N ILE A 6 15.54 -12.64 -11.51
CA ILE A 6 15.54 -13.34 -10.22
C ILE A 6 16.37 -12.58 -9.17
N THR A 7 17.59 -12.16 -9.52
CA THR A 7 18.45 -11.40 -8.60
C THR A 7 17.84 -10.05 -8.24
N GLY A 8 17.29 -9.32 -9.22
CA GLY A 8 16.60 -8.04 -8.98
C GLY A 8 15.35 -8.19 -8.13
N ALA A 9 14.56 -9.24 -8.37
CA ALA A 9 13.35 -9.56 -7.61
C ALA A 9 13.66 -9.80 -6.12
N LEU A 10 14.65 -10.64 -5.83
CA LEU A 10 15.03 -10.97 -4.44
C LEU A 10 15.63 -9.76 -3.72
N LEU A 11 16.58 -9.07 -4.33
CA LEU A 11 17.23 -7.92 -3.70
C LEU A 11 16.25 -6.75 -3.52
N GLY A 12 15.43 -6.46 -4.53
CA GLY A 12 14.37 -5.46 -4.45
C GLY A 12 13.34 -5.82 -3.38
N GLY A 13 12.93 -7.08 -3.31
CA GLY A 13 12.00 -7.58 -2.30
C GLY A 13 12.50 -7.40 -0.87
N VAL A 14 13.77 -7.74 -0.62
CA VAL A 14 14.41 -7.55 0.70
C VAL A 14 14.53 -6.07 1.05
N VAL A 15 15.03 -5.23 0.13
CA VAL A 15 15.19 -3.79 0.37
C VAL A 15 13.86 -3.14 0.69
N LEU A 16 12.81 -3.45 -0.07
CA LEU A 16 11.49 -2.90 0.18
C LEU A 16 10.94 -3.37 1.53
N LEU A 17 11.08 -4.66 1.85
CA LEU A 17 10.61 -5.18 3.14
C LEU A 17 11.30 -4.52 4.33
N VAL A 18 12.63 -4.32 4.26
CA VAL A 18 13.40 -3.65 5.32
C VAL A 18 12.96 -2.20 5.47
N TRP A 19 12.74 -1.49 4.36
CA TRP A 19 12.25 -0.12 4.39
C TRP A 19 10.86 -0.03 5.04
N GLN A 20 9.93 -0.88 4.61
CA GLN A 20 8.58 -0.96 5.19
C GLN A 20 8.64 -1.29 6.69
N ALA A 21 9.46 -2.26 7.10
CA ALA A 21 9.65 -2.58 8.51
C ALA A 21 10.19 -1.38 9.30
N ALA A 22 11.15 -0.62 8.76
CA ALA A 22 11.66 0.58 9.40
C ALA A 22 10.56 1.64 9.59
N VAL A 23 9.78 1.91 8.54
CA VAL A 23 8.66 2.86 8.57
C VAL A 23 7.62 2.48 9.63
N HIS A 24 7.22 1.22 9.66
CA HIS A 24 6.12 0.74 10.52
C HIS A 24 6.54 0.43 11.96
N MET A 25 7.80 0.08 12.21
CA MET A 25 8.23 -0.41 13.53
C MET A 25 9.27 0.47 14.22
N ALA A 26 10.05 1.27 13.50
CA ALA A 26 11.21 1.96 14.06
C ALA A 26 11.12 3.49 13.96
N LEU A 27 10.52 4.00 12.90
CA LEU A 27 10.51 5.44 12.60
C LEU A 27 9.27 6.17 13.14
N GLY A 28 8.29 5.44 13.69
CA GLY A 28 7.07 6.02 14.26
C GLY A 28 6.22 6.79 13.23
N VAL A 29 6.34 6.48 11.94
CA VAL A 29 5.72 7.26 10.87
C VAL A 29 4.21 7.33 11.04
N TYR A 30 3.59 6.26 11.55
CA TYR A 30 2.13 6.13 11.68
C TYR A 30 1.58 6.30 13.10
N ASP A 31 2.40 6.66 14.09
CA ASP A 31 2.04 6.63 15.52
C ASP A 31 0.84 7.53 15.87
N ASP A 32 0.67 8.62 15.13
CA ASP A 32 -0.39 9.61 15.27
C ASP A 32 -1.34 9.65 14.06
N ALA A 33 -1.23 8.70 13.14
CA ALA A 33 -2.04 8.67 11.92
C ALA A 33 -3.48 8.18 12.15
N PHE A 34 -3.76 7.58 13.31
CA PHE A 34 -5.04 6.97 13.64
C PHE A 34 -5.81 7.75 14.71
N VAL A 35 -7.12 7.87 14.52
CA VAL A 35 -8.02 8.45 15.52
C VAL A 35 -8.08 7.53 16.74
N LYS A 36 -7.75 8.07 17.91
CA LYS A 36 -7.85 7.34 19.19
C LYS A 36 -9.28 7.38 19.70
N LEU A 37 -9.85 6.20 19.95
CA LEU A 37 -11.17 6.07 20.57
C LEU A 37 -11.06 6.35 22.07
N LYS A 38 -12.03 7.11 22.61
CA LYS A 38 -12.11 7.40 24.05
C LYS A 38 -12.37 6.14 24.88
N ASP A 39 -13.27 5.29 24.38
CA ASP A 39 -13.59 3.98 24.97
C ASP A 39 -13.66 2.93 23.84
N PRO A 40 -12.52 2.28 23.53
CA PRO A 40 -12.48 1.26 22.49
C PRO A 40 -13.40 0.07 22.78
N ALA A 41 -13.57 -0.32 24.05
CA ALA A 41 -14.38 -1.47 24.44
C ALA A 41 -15.87 -1.20 24.20
N ALA A 42 -16.34 0.01 24.50
CA ALA A 42 -17.71 0.41 24.19
C ALA A 42 -18.00 0.41 22.68
N VAL A 43 -17.09 0.94 21.87
CA VAL A 43 -17.24 0.94 20.40
C VAL A 43 -17.21 -0.48 19.84
N GLU A 44 -16.32 -1.34 20.35
CA GLU A 44 -16.24 -2.74 19.95
C GLU A 44 -17.53 -3.50 20.27
N ALA A 45 -18.11 -3.30 21.46
CA ALA A 45 -19.36 -3.94 21.85
C ALA A 45 -20.50 -3.59 20.89
N VAL A 46 -20.67 -2.29 20.59
CA VAL A 46 -21.70 -1.82 19.64
C VAL A 46 -21.46 -2.40 18.25
N LEU A 47 -20.22 -2.44 17.76
CA LEU A 47 -19.93 -3.02 16.45
C LEU A 47 -20.25 -4.52 16.42
N LYS A 48 -19.85 -5.29 17.44
CA LYS A 48 -20.13 -6.74 17.51
C LYS A 48 -21.62 -7.05 17.57
N GLU A 49 -22.42 -6.22 18.24
CA GLU A 49 -23.88 -6.38 18.32
C GLU A 49 -24.58 -6.12 16.98
N ASN A 50 -23.97 -5.34 16.09
CA ASN A 50 -24.60 -4.87 14.85
C ASN A 50 -24.00 -5.48 13.56
N LEU A 51 -23.00 -6.36 13.67
CA LEU A 51 -22.35 -6.97 12.52
C LEU A 51 -22.77 -8.43 12.34
N GLU A 52 -23.17 -8.78 11.12
CA GLU A 52 -23.51 -10.16 10.75
C GLU A 52 -22.29 -10.98 10.33
N GLY A 53 -21.14 -10.33 10.09
CA GLY A 53 -19.93 -11.01 9.63
C GLY A 53 -18.72 -10.07 9.45
N SER A 54 -17.63 -10.66 8.96
CA SER A 54 -16.41 -9.93 8.57
C SER A 54 -16.54 -9.36 7.15
N GLY A 55 -15.94 -8.20 6.88
CA GLY A 55 -16.04 -7.55 5.57
C GLY A 55 -15.62 -6.09 5.59
N MET A 56 -16.02 -5.33 4.56
CA MET A 56 -15.89 -3.87 4.55
C MET A 56 -17.17 -3.24 5.05
N ILE A 57 -17.06 -2.32 6.00
CA ILE A 57 -18.18 -1.48 6.44
C ILE A 57 -18.09 -0.10 5.82
N MET A 58 -19.26 0.52 5.64
CA MET A 58 -19.42 1.93 5.31
C MET A 58 -20.63 2.45 6.07
N ILE A 59 -20.49 3.59 6.74
CA ILE A 59 -21.54 4.22 7.52
C ILE A 59 -21.62 5.69 7.09
N PRO A 60 -22.78 6.17 6.61
CA PRO A 60 -23.92 5.37 6.15
C PRO A 60 -23.61 4.67 4.81
N LEU A 61 -24.17 3.48 4.60
CA LEU A 61 -24.18 2.82 3.30
C LEU A 61 -25.53 3.11 2.64
N PRO A 62 -25.57 3.77 1.46
CA PRO A 62 -26.83 3.96 0.73
C PRO A 62 -27.47 2.61 0.38
N GLU A 63 -28.73 2.42 0.78
CA GLU A 63 -29.49 1.22 0.41
C GLU A 63 -30.07 1.38 -0.99
N PRO A 64 -29.69 0.53 -1.96
CA PRO A 64 -30.15 0.68 -3.33
C PRO A 64 -31.67 0.54 -3.45
N GLY A 65 -32.32 1.50 -4.09
CA GLY A 65 -33.74 1.41 -4.46
C GLY A 65 -34.72 2.12 -3.52
N ASP A 66 -34.22 2.80 -2.47
CA ASP A 66 -34.98 3.78 -1.69
C ASP A 66 -34.37 5.17 -1.89
N SER A 67 -35.02 5.98 -2.75
CA SER A 67 -34.50 7.30 -3.12
C SER A 67 -34.39 8.28 -1.94
N GLU A 68 -35.25 8.14 -0.92
CA GLU A 68 -35.22 9.02 0.26
C GLU A 68 -34.08 8.61 1.20
N ALA A 69 -33.94 7.30 1.44
CA ALA A 69 -32.84 6.76 2.24
C ALA A 69 -31.47 7.01 1.57
N GLU A 70 -31.36 6.84 0.26
CA GLU A 70 -30.15 7.16 -0.52
C GLU A 70 -29.78 8.64 -0.40
N ALA A 71 -30.75 9.55 -0.60
CA ALA A 71 -30.51 10.99 -0.49
C ALA A 71 -30.01 11.38 0.91
N LYS A 72 -30.63 10.81 1.95
CA LYS A 72 -30.23 11.03 3.35
C LYS A 72 -28.84 10.46 3.66
N ALA A 73 -28.53 9.26 3.17
CA ALA A 73 -27.21 8.67 3.32
C ALA A 73 -26.13 9.51 2.64
N MET A 74 -26.39 10.04 1.44
CA MET A 74 -25.46 10.92 0.72
C MET A 74 -25.25 12.26 1.43
N GLU A 75 -26.31 12.86 1.99
CA GLU A 75 -26.19 14.06 2.82
C GLU A 75 -25.32 13.78 4.06
N GLN A 76 -25.52 12.65 4.73
CA GLN A 76 -24.74 12.26 5.90
C GLN A 76 -23.29 11.92 5.57
N LEU A 77 -23.00 11.31 4.41
CA LEU A 77 -21.62 11.07 3.94
C LEU A 77 -20.85 12.37 3.74
N THR A 78 -21.54 13.47 3.44
CA THR A 78 -20.92 14.78 3.15
C THR A 78 -20.88 15.73 4.33
N THR A 79 -21.82 15.61 5.28
CA THR A 79 -21.98 16.57 6.39
C THR A 79 -21.94 15.95 7.79
N GLY A 80 -22.02 14.62 7.88
CA GLY A 80 -22.14 13.88 9.14
C GLY A 80 -20.95 12.99 9.44
N LEU A 81 -21.15 12.09 10.41
CA LEU A 81 -20.20 11.03 10.72
C LEU A 81 -20.13 10.07 9.53
N SER A 82 -18.93 9.90 8.98
CA SER A 82 -18.64 8.88 7.98
C SER A 82 -17.54 7.95 8.50
N LEU A 83 -17.76 6.64 8.37
CA LEU A 83 -16.79 5.62 8.73
C LEU A 83 -16.75 4.57 7.63
N SER A 84 -15.56 4.25 7.14
CA SER A 84 -15.35 3.10 6.26
C SER A 84 -14.12 2.31 6.71
N GLY A 85 -14.14 0.99 6.54
CA GLY A 85 -12.99 0.17 6.92
C GLY A 85 -13.25 -1.33 6.94
N ALA A 86 -12.17 -2.09 7.08
CA ALA A 86 -12.24 -3.55 7.19
C ALA A 86 -12.55 -3.98 8.63
N VAL A 87 -13.54 -4.85 8.79
CA VAL A 87 -13.88 -5.52 10.04
C VAL A 87 -13.61 -7.02 9.93
N THR A 88 -12.98 -7.58 10.95
CA THR A 88 -12.65 -9.00 11.05
C THR A 88 -13.03 -9.52 12.44
N LEU A 89 -14.03 -10.39 12.52
CA LEU A 89 -14.49 -10.98 13.78
C LEU A 89 -13.56 -12.09 14.29
N ASP A 90 -12.93 -12.82 13.37
CA ASP A 90 -11.99 -13.92 13.68
C ASP A 90 -10.52 -13.46 13.77
N GLY A 91 -10.29 -12.15 13.67
CA GLY A 91 -8.95 -11.56 13.60
C GLY A 91 -8.32 -11.60 12.21
N ARG A 92 -7.05 -11.21 12.14
CA ARG A 92 -6.25 -11.13 10.90
C ARG A 92 -5.13 -12.16 10.92
N HIS A 93 -4.43 -12.30 9.79
CA HIS A 93 -3.21 -13.11 9.74
C HIS A 93 -2.24 -12.73 10.87
N GLY A 94 -1.70 -13.75 11.54
CA GLY A 94 -0.61 -13.54 12.49
C GLY A 94 0.62 -12.93 11.81
N PHE A 95 1.51 -12.37 12.61
CA PHE A 95 2.69 -11.63 12.15
C PHE A 95 3.56 -12.40 11.14
N GLY A 96 3.86 -13.68 11.43
CA GLY A 96 4.70 -14.52 10.55
C GLY A 96 4.12 -14.70 9.14
N PRO A 97 2.88 -15.22 9.00
CA PRO A 97 2.21 -15.31 7.70
C PRO A 97 2.10 -13.96 6.97
N ALA A 98 1.76 -12.87 7.67
CA ALA A 98 1.66 -11.54 7.08
C ALA A 98 3.00 -11.07 6.49
N LEU A 99 4.11 -11.27 7.21
CA LEU A 99 5.46 -10.96 6.70
C LEU A 99 5.83 -11.80 5.49
N GLY A 100 5.51 -13.09 5.50
CA GLY A 100 5.77 -13.98 4.36
C GLY A 100 5.03 -13.55 3.09
N ILE A 101 3.76 -13.18 3.24
CA ILE A 101 2.94 -12.62 2.14
C ILE A 101 3.53 -11.30 1.66
N GLN A 102 3.87 -10.39 2.57
CA GLN A 102 4.45 -9.09 2.20
C GLN A 102 5.77 -9.26 1.44
N PHE A 103 6.65 -10.14 1.91
CA PHE A 103 7.91 -10.44 1.23
C PHE A 103 7.66 -10.98 -0.18
N LEU A 104 6.73 -11.93 -0.34
CA LEU A 104 6.41 -12.50 -1.64
C LEU A 104 5.87 -11.44 -2.61
N VAL A 105 4.96 -10.58 -2.16
CA VAL A 105 4.41 -9.48 -2.98
C VAL A 105 5.51 -8.49 -3.37
N ASN A 106 6.43 -8.16 -2.45
CA ASN A 106 7.56 -7.28 -2.74
C ASN A 106 8.52 -7.88 -3.78
N VAL A 107 8.79 -9.19 -3.70
CA VAL A 107 9.60 -9.93 -4.67
C VAL A 107 8.93 -9.92 -6.04
N LEU A 108 7.62 -10.21 -6.10
CA LEU A 108 6.86 -10.22 -7.37
C LEU A 108 6.83 -8.83 -8.02
N ALA A 109 6.56 -7.78 -7.24
CA ALA A 109 6.56 -6.41 -7.75
C ALA A 109 7.96 -5.98 -8.25
N SER A 110 9.01 -6.34 -7.51
CA SER A 110 10.40 -6.10 -7.93
C SER A 110 10.77 -6.90 -9.19
N ALA A 111 10.26 -8.12 -9.35
CA ALA A 111 10.45 -8.92 -10.55
C ALA A 111 9.83 -8.25 -11.79
N VAL A 112 8.60 -7.75 -11.66
CA VAL A 112 7.89 -7.02 -12.73
C VAL A 112 8.69 -5.77 -13.12
N LEU A 113 9.12 -4.96 -12.15
CA LEU A 113 9.91 -3.77 -12.47
C LEU A 113 11.26 -4.09 -13.09
N MET A 114 11.95 -5.14 -12.61
CA MET A 114 13.21 -5.56 -13.20
C MET A 114 13.02 -6.04 -14.65
N PHE A 115 11.93 -6.75 -14.92
CA PHE A 115 11.57 -7.14 -16.29
C PHE A 115 11.31 -5.92 -17.18
N VAL A 116 10.50 -4.97 -16.73
CA VAL A 116 10.20 -3.72 -17.46
C VAL A 116 11.48 -2.93 -17.74
N LEU A 117 12.34 -2.81 -16.74
CA LEU A 117 13.63 -2.16 -16.84
C LEU A 117 14.51 -2.82 -17.92
N LEU A 118 14.62 -4.15 -17.92
CA LEU A 118 15.40 -4.88 -18.93
C LEU A 118 14.80 -4.76 -20.33
N ALA A 119 13.47 -4.77 -20.45
CA ALA A 119 12.77 -4.64 -21.73
C ALA A 119 12.91 -3.23 -22.32
N ALA A 120 12.77 -2.19 -21.51
CA ALA A 120 12.91 -0.80 -21.94
C ALA A 120 14.37 -0.38 -22.16
N ASN A 121 15.32 -1.08 -21.52
CA ASN A 121 16.77 -0.84 -21.56
C ASN A 121 17.19 0.64 -21.44
N PRO A 122 16.71 1.38 -20.41
CA PRO A 122 17.03 2.80 -20.26
C PRO A 122 18.54 3.03 -20.02
N PRO A 123 19.16 4.01 -20.72
CA PRO A 123 20.61 4.09 -20.86
C PRO A 123 21.33 4.63 -19.61
N SER A 124 20.67 5.46 -18.79
CA SER A 124 21.27 6.12 -17.62
C SER A 124 20.65 5.68 -16.30
N LEU A 125 21.39 5.88 -15.20
CA LEU A 125 20.87 5.68 -13.84
C LEU A 125 19.61 6.54 -13.60
N GLY A 126 19.64 7.80 -14.03
CA GLY A 126 18.49 8.71 -13.92
C GLY A 126 17.25 8.16 -14.63
N SER A 127 17.40 7.66 -15.86
CA SER A 127 16.27 7.07 -16.61
C SER A 127 15.75 5.76 -15.98
N ARG A 128 16.64 4.97 -15.36
CA ARG A 128 16.25 3.73 -14.64
C ARG A 128 15.43 4.06 -13.40
N LEU A 129 15.90 5.02 -12.60
CA LEU A 129 15.20 5.50 -11.42
C LEU A 129 13.87 6.15 -11.77
N ALA A 130 13.85 7.01 -12.79
CA ALA A 130 12.63 7.65 -13.27
C ALA A 130 11.59 6.61 -13.68
N LEU A 131 11.99 5.56 -14.42
CA LEU A 131 11.08 4.50 -14.82
C LEU A 131 10.48 3.76 -13.62
N VAL A 132 11.29 3.43 -12.60
CA VAL A 132 10.78 2.79 -11.36
C VAL A 132 9.83 3.72 -10.61
N LEU A 133 10.19 5.00 -10.48
CA LEU A 133 9.37 6.00 -9.79
C LEU A 133 8.06 6.28 -10.53
N CYS A 134 8.01 6.18 -11.86
CA CYS A 134 6.76 6.28 -12.61
C CYS A 134 5.73 5.23 -12.16
N PHE A 135 6.15 4.00 -11.84
CA PHE A 135 5.25 2.98 -11.31
C PHE A 135 4.81 3.28 -9.87
N ALA A 136 5.71 3.80 -9.04
CA ALA A 136 5.35 4.24 -7.69
C ALA A 136 4.31 5.38 -7.73
N VAL A 137 4.54 6.39 -8.58
CA VAL A 137 3.60 7.50 -8.81
C VAL A 137 2.29 7.00 -9.42
N PHE A 138 2.34 6.06 -10.36
CA PHE A 138 1.13 5.46 -10.92
C PHE A 138 0.29 4.77 -9.84
N ALA A 139 0.91 4.01 -8.93
CA ALA A 139 0.21 3.41 -7.79
C ALA A 139 -0.36 4.48 -6.84
N VAL A 140 0.37 5.57 -6.58
CA VAL A 140 -0.15 6.71 -5.79
C VAL A 140 -1.42 7.27 -6.43
N LEU A 141 -1.37 7.58 -7.73
CA LEU A 141 -2.48 8.21 -8.46
C LEU A 141 -3.70 7.28 -8.62
N THR A 142 -3.48 5.98 -8.71
CA THR A 142 -4.56 5.01 -9.00
C THR A 142 -5.08 4.30 -7.76
N GLN A 143 -4.37 4.34 -6.62
CA GLN A 143 -4.78 3.67 -5.39
C GLN A 143 -4.86 4.64 -4.20
N LEU A 144 -3.78 5.35 -3.89
CA LEU A 144 -3.72 6.16 -2.67
C LEU A 144 -4.60 7.42 -2.77
N ILE A 145 -4.53 8.15 -3.88
CA ILE A 145 -5.38 9.33 -4.09
C ILE A 145 -6.87 8.96 -4.13
N PRO A 146 -7.30 7.90 -4.85
CA PRO A 146 -8.68 7.42 -4.75
C PRO A 146 -9.08 7.00 -3.34
N SER A 147 -8.18 6.44 -2.54
CA SER A 147 -8.49 6.07 -1.16
C SER A 147 -8.82 7.28 -0.26
N TRP A 148 -8.12 8.40 -0.44
CA TRP A 148 -8.49 9.65 0.23
C TRP A 148 -9.78 10.23 -0.34
N ASN A 149 -9.90 10.28 -1.67
CA ASN A 149 -11.01 10.95 -2.33
C ASN A 149 -12.36 10.24 -2.15
N TRP A 150 -12.37 8.90 -2.18
CA TRP A 150 -13.61 8.11 -2.20
C TRP A 150 -13.86 7.31 -0.92
N TRP A 151 -12.82 6.93 -0.20
CA TRP A 151 -12.92 5.98 0.91
C TRP A 151 -12.72 6.61 2.29
N GLY A 152 -12.48 7.93 2.36
CA GLY A 152 -12.42 8.66 3.62
C GLY A 152 -11.10 8.50 4.40
N ASN A 153 -10.06 7.93 3.78
CA ASN A 153 -8.72 7.96 4.38
C ASN A 153 -8.27 9.40 4.56
N SER A 154 -7.65 9.75 5.69
CA SER A 154 -7.19 11.13 5.91
C SER A 154 -6.03 11.51 4.97
N LEU A 155 -5.92 12.79 4.63
CA LEU A 155 -4.76 13.31 3.88
C LEU A 155 -3.45 13.03 4.60
N ASP A 156 -3.46 13.08 5.92
CA ASP A 156 -2.30 12.84 6.77
C ASP A 156 -1.85 11.37 6.71
N TYR A 157 -2.79 10.42 6.74
CA TYR A 157 -2.50 9.00 6.55
C TYR A 157 -2.02 8.70 5.12
N VAL A 158 -2.70 9.26 4.11
CA VAL A 158 -2.32 9.07 2.70
C VAL A 158 -0.96 9.69 2.39
N GLY A 159 -0.66 10.88 2.92
CA GLY A 159 0.64 11.54 2.74
C GLY A 159 1.81 10.70 3.24
N ARG A 160 1.64 10.03 4.40
CA ARG A 160 2.64 9.08 4.93
C ARG A 160 2.83 7.87 4.01
N GLN A 161 1.74 7.27 3.52
CA GLN A 161 1.81 6.16 2.55
C GLN A 161 2.48 6.57 1.23
N VAL A 162 2.22 7.77 0.74
CA VAL A 162 2.93 8.31 -0.43
C VAL A 162 4.42 8.41 -0.15
N GLY A 163 4.81 8.93 1.02
CA GLY A 163 6.21 9.01 1.45
C GLY A 163 6.88 7.63 1.52
N GLU A 164 6.24 6.66 2.18
CA GLU A 164 6.71 5.27 2.27
C GLU A 164 6.93 4.68 0.87
N GLN A 165 5.94 4.81 -0.02
CA GLN A 165 5.97 4.27 -1.37
C GLN A 165 7.08 4.90 -2.21
N ILE A 166 7.18 6.22 -2.27
CA ILE A 166 8.16 6.92 -3.11
C ILE A 166 9.59 6.64 -2.66
N VAL A 167 9.85 6.70 -1.35
CA VAL A 167 11.20 6.43 -0.82
C VAL A 167 11.56 4.95 -0.99
N GLY A 168 10.64 4.04 -0.69
CA GLY A 168 10.88 2.60 -0.82
C GLY A 168 11.23 2.21 -2.26
N TRP A 169 10.46 2.70 -3.24
CA TRP A 169 10.73 2.40 -4.64
C TRP A 169 11.95 3.15 -5.19
N ALA A 170 12.32 4.31 -4.65
CA ALA A 170 13.61 4.93 -4.99
C ALA A 170 14.78 4.03 -4.58
N LEU A 171 14.74 3.47 -3.35
CA LEU A 171 15.76 2.55 -2.85
C LEU A 171 15.83 1.26 -3.68
N VAL A 172 14.68 0.67 -3.99
CA VAL A 172 14.60 -0.49 -4.89
C VAL A 172 15.16 -0.14 -6.27
N GLY A 173 14.82 1.03 -6.82
CA GLY A 173 15.32 1.49 -8.11
C GLY A 173 16.84 1.57 -8.19
N LEU A 174 17.51 2.00 -7.11
CA LEU A 174 18.98 2.02 -7.03
C LEU A 174 19.55 0.59 -7.13
N VAL A 175 18.94 -0.36 -6.43
CA VAL A 175 19.35 -1.77 -6.46
C VAL A 175 19.11 -2.38 -7.83
N LEU A 176 17.94 -2.19 -8.43
CA LEU A 176 17.62 -2.72 -9.75
C LEU A 176 18.54 -2.11 -10.83
N ALA A 177 18.84 -0.81 -10.74
CA ALA A 177 19.77 -0.16 -11.67
C ALA A 177 21.19 -0.74 -11.57
N LYS A 178 21.64 -1.09 -10.37
CA LYS A 178 22.91 -1.79 -10.14
C LYS A 178 22.90 -3.21 -10.74
N VAL A 179 21.85 -3.99 -10.49
CA VAL A 179 21.70 -5.35 -11.06
C VAL A 179 21.66 -5.31 -12.59
N MET A 180 21.03 -4.30 -13.18
CA MET A 180 21.00 -4.11 -14.63
C MET A 180 22.40 -3.87 -15.21
N GLY A 181 23.19 -2.98 -14.59
CA GLY A 181 24.51 -2.58 -15.07
C GLY A 181 25.65 -3.58 -14.76
N GLY A 182 25.56 -4.33 -13.66
CA GLY A 182 26.68 -5.12 -13.13
C GLY A 182 26.99 -6.46 -13.80
N ALA A 183 26.48 -6.76 -15.01
CA ALA A 183 26.71 -8.07 -15.66
C ALA A 183 27.47 -7.99 -17.00
N THR A 184 28.17 -6.90 -17.29
CA THR A 184 29.06 -6.78 -18.46
C THR A 184 30.51 -7.14 -18.13
N ALA A 185 30.78 -7.89 -17.06
CA ALA A 185 32.13 -8.18 -16.57
C ALA A 185 32.40 -9.68 -16.35
N SER A 186 31.63 -10.58 -16.97
CA SER A 186 31.88 -12.03 -16.84
C SER A 186 31.66 -12.85 -18.11
N ASP A 187 31.52 -12.20 -19.27
CA ASP A 187 31.46 -12.89 -20.56
C ASP A 187 32.59 -12.33 -21.44
N ASP A 188 33.84 -12.61 -21.02
CA ASP A 188 35.03 -12.66 -21.89
C ASP A 188 35.31 -14.13 -22.23
#